data_AF-A0AA35YIX4-F1
#
_entry.id   AF-A0AA35YIX4-F1
#
_cell.length_a   1.000
_cell.length_b   1.000
_cell.length_c   1.000
_cell.angle_alpha   90.00
_cell.angle_beta   90.00
_cell.angle_gamma   90.00
#
_symmetry.space_group_name_H-M   'P 1'
#
loop_
_entity.id
_entity.type
_entity.pdbx_description
1 polymer ?
#
loop_
_entity_poly.entity_id
_entity_poly.type
_entity_poly.pdbx_seq_one_letter_code
_entity_poly.pdbx_strand_id
1 'polypeptide(L)'
;MWRLKIAEGGNNPYLYSTNNFVGRQTWEFDPNYGTAEEREEVEQARLHFWNHRHQVKPTSDVLWRMQFLREKQFKQTIPQADDGHWPAENAGLLYFMPPLVICLYITGHLNSVFSAEHRKETLRYLYCHQNEDGGWGLHIEGDSTMFCTTLSYICMRLLGEGPDGGLDGACTKARKWILDHGTATANPSWGKTWLSILGVSEWAGSNPMPPEFWIIPSFLPMHPG
;
A
#
# COMPACT_ATOMS: atom_id res chain seq x y z
N MET A 1 8.82 8.31 -16.29
CA MET A 1 9.09 7.34 -15.20
C MET A 1 9.01 8.04 -13.85
N TRP A 2 8.98 7.30 -12.74
CA TRP A 2 8.96 7.88 -11.40
C TRP A 2 10.36 8.31 -10.97
N ARG A 3 10.45 9.50 -10.37
CA ARG A 3 11.68 10.09 -9.83
C ARG A 3 11.55 10.27 -8.33
N LEU A 4 12.57 9.85 -7.58
CA LEU A 4 12.66 10.10 -6.15
C LEU A 4 13.08 11.55 -5.92
N LYS A 5 12.37 12.24 -5.03
CA LYS A 5 12.64 13.59 -4.59
C LYS A 5 12.88 13.61 -3.07
N ILE A 6 14.04 14.11 -2.68
CA ILE A 6 14.51 14.18 -1.29
C ILE A 6 14.42 15.62 -0.77
N ALA A 7 13.92 15.77 0.46
CA ALA A 7 14.12 16.94 1.32
C ALA A 7 13.94 18.33 0.68
N GLU A 8 12.79 18.62 0.07
CA GLU A 8 12.38 20.00 -0.16
C GLU A 8 11.35 20.43 0.89
N GLY A 9 11.75 21.40 1.71
CA GLY A 9 10.83 22.20 2.50
C GLY A 9 9.98 23.05 1.56
N GLY A 10 8.66 22.89 1.64
CA GLY A 10 7.73 23.66 0.83
C GLY A 10 7.13 24.80 1.64
N ASN A 11 6.77 25.90 0.97
CA ASN A 11 5.86 26.93 1.49
C ASN A 11 4.40 26.41 1.63
N ASN A 12 4.22 25.12 1.89
CA ASN A 12 2.91 24.51 2.04
C ASN A 12 2.44 24.74 3.49
N PRO A 13 1.34 25.47 3.73
CA PRO A 13 0.87 25.78 5.08
C PRO A 13 0.42 24.53 5.87
N TYR A 14 0.26 23.38 5.20
CA TYR A 14 -0.12 22.11 5.81
C TYR A 14 1.08 21.18 6.08
N LEU A 15 2.32 21.61 5.83
CA LEU A 15 3.52 20.82 6.08
C LEU A 15 4.40 21.48 7.14
N TYR A 16 4.58 20.80 8.28
CA TYR A 16 5.45 21.21 9.38
C TYR A 16 6.48 20.11 9.67
N SER A 17 7.71 20.49 9.96
CA SER A 17 8.79 19.55 10.33
C SER A 17 9.67 20.16 11.41
N THR A 18 10.03 19.38 12.43
CA THR A 18 10.97 19.79 13.48
C THR A 18 12.43 19.67 13.06
N ASN A 19 12.71 18.93 11.99
CA ASN A 19 14.05 18.65 11.45
C ASN A 19 14.25 19.18 10.02
N ASN A 20 13.49 20.20 9.61
CA ASN A 20 13.56 20.79 8.27
C ASN A 20 13.41 19.78 7.12
N PHE A 21 12.50 18.80 7.27
CA PHE A 21 12.16 17.78 6.27
C PHE A 21 13.30 16.81 5.90
N VAL A 22 14.39 16.76 6.66
CA VAL A 22 15.46 15.78 6.49
C VAL A 22 14.90 14.35 6.58
N GLY A 23 15.26 13.49 5.63
CA GLY A 23 14.77 12.12 5.48
C GLY A 23 13.44 11.98 4.74
N ARG A 24 12.79 13.09 4.36
CA ARG A 24 11.52 13.03 3.62
C ARG A 24 11.74 12.55 2.19
N GLN A 25 11.02 11.50 1.82
CA GLN A 25 11.01 10.93 0.48
C GLN A 25 9.65 11.13 -0.17
N THR A 26 9.64 11.65 -1.39
CA THR A 26 8.45 11.74 -2.24
C THR A 26 8.78 11.26 -3.64
N TRP A 27 7.80 10.69 -4.34
CA TRP A 27 7.98 10.27 -5.72
C TRP A 27 7.12 11.16 -6.62
N GLU A 28 7.73 11.66 -7.70
CA GLU A 28 7.03 12.44 -8.73
C GLU A 28 7.12 11.72 -10.06
N PHE A 29 6.05 11.76 -10.84
CA PHE A 29 6.05 11.19 -12.17
C PHE A 29 6.42 12.25 -13.20
N ASP A 30 7.44 11.98 -13.99
CA ASP A 30 7.83 12.80 -15.15
C ASP A 30 7.94 11.89 -16.39
N PRO A 31 7.12 12.08 -17.43
CA PRO A 31 7.16 11.25 -18.64
C PRO A 31 8.49 11.34 -19.39
N ASN A 32 9.23 12.45 -19.25
CA ASN A 32 10.47 12.73 -19.96
C ASN A 32 11.72 12.48 -19.13
N TYR A 33 11.58 12.08 -17.86
CA TYR A 33 12.73 11.78 -16.99
C TYR A 33 13.49 10.54 -17.47
N GLY A 34 14.81 10.59 -17.34
CA GLY A 34 15.75 9.56 -17.81
C GLY A 34 15.93 9.51 -19.32
N THR A 35 16.80 8.62 -19.77
CA THR A 35 17.00 8.29 -21.19
C THR A 35 15.92 7.32 -21.67
N ALA A 36 15.83 7.11 -22.99
CA ALA A 36 14.90 6.11 -23.54
C ALA A 36 15.26 4.69 -23.08
N GLU A 37 16.56 4.41 -22.94
CA GLU A 37 17.09 3.13 -22.49
C GLU A 37 16.74 2.86 -21.02
N GLU A 38 16.94 3.83 -20.13
CA GLU A 38 16.55 3.72 -18.71
C GLU A 38 15.04 3.51 -18.53
N ARG A 39 14.21 4.15 -19.35
CA ARG A 39 12.75 3.92 -19.33
C ARG A 39 12.39 2.51 -19.78
N GLU A 40 13.06 1.99 -20.81
CA GLU A 40 12.85 0.62 -21.29
C GLU A 40 13.29 -0.39 -20.22
N GLU A 41 14.42 -0.19 -19.55
CA GLU A 41 14.88 -1.03 -18.44
C GLU A 41 13.83 -1.12 -17.31
N VAL A 42 13.19 0.01 -16.97
CA VAL A 42 12.09 0.03 -15.98
C VAL A 42 10.91 -0.81 -16.44
N GLU A 43 10.50 -0.72 -17.71
CA GLU A 43 9.40 -1.54 -18.24
C GLU A 43 9.75 -3.02 -18.30
N GLN A 44 10.99 -3.37 -18.66
CA GLN A 44 11.48 -4.74 -18.61
C GLN A 44 11.48 -5.29 -17.17
N ALA A 45 11.91 -4.50 -16.18
CA ALA A 45 11.85 -4.89 -14.78
C ALA A 45 10.41 -5.12 -14.29
N ARG A 46 9.47 -4.27 -14.73
CA ARG A 46 8.03 -4.42 -14.44
C ARG A 46 7.46 -5.70 -15.02
N LEU A 47 7.74 -5.99 -16.29
CA LEU A 47 7.29 -7.20 -16.96
C LEU A 47 7.91 -8.45 -16.33
N HIS A 48 9.21 -8.40 -16.02
CA HIS A 48 9.91 -9.48 -15.33
C HIS A 48 9.25 -9.79 -13.99
N PHE A 49 8.97 -8.77 -13.16
CA PHE A 49 8.28 -8.97 -11.90
C PHE A 49 6.89 -9.57 -12.11
N TRP A 50 6.09 -9.02 -13.03
CA TRP A 50 4.77 -9.53 -13.34
C TRP A 50 4.79 -11.03 -13.68
N ASN A 51 5.69 -11.47 -14.54
CA ASN A 51 5.77 -12.85 -14.99
C ASN A 51 6.22 -13.83 -13.88
N HIS A 52 6.94 -13.35 -12.85
CA HIS A 52 7.50 -14.19 -11.79
C HIS A 52 6.87 -13.96 -10.41
N ARG A 53 5.85 -13.11 -10.29
CA ARG A 53 5.25 -12.67 -9.01
C ARG A 53 4.75 -13.78 -8.09
N HIS A 54 4.36 -14.93 -8.66
CA HIS A 54 3.89 -16.09 -7.89
C HIS A 54 5.01 -17.07 -7.52
N GLN A 55 6.18 -16.95 -8.16
CA GLN A 55 7.34 -17.83 -7.93
C GLN A 55 8.28 -17.24 -6.86
N VAL A 56 8.39 -15.92 -6.84
CA VAL A 56 9.25 -15.19 -5.90
C VAL A 56 8.41 -14.09 -5.25
N LYS A 57 7.86 -14.38 -4.07
CA LYS A 57 7.30 -13.33 -3.22
C LYS A 57 8.51 -12.63 -2.55
N PRO A 58 8.70 -11.31 -2.69
CA PRO A 58 9.94 -10.68 -2.28
C PRO A 58 10.12 -10.78 -0.75
N THR A 59 11.13 -11.56 -0.35
CA THR A 59 11.50 -11.80 1.05
C THR A 59 12.62 -10.88 1.52
N SER A 60 12.45 -10.38 2.75
CA SER A 60 13.38 -9.59 3.56
C SER A 60 14.55 -10.39 4.15
N ASP A 61 15.08 -11.43 3.48
CA ASP A 61 16.18 -12.21 4.07
C ASP A 61 17.54 -11.49 3.89
N VAL A 62 17.89 -10.69 4.89
CA VAL A 62 19.14 -9.93 4.97
C VAL A 62 20.36 -10.85 5.11
N LEU A 63 20.24 -12.00 5.78
CA LEU A 63 21.37 -12.92 6.01
C LEU A 63 21.74 -13.67 4.73
N TRP A 64 20.74 -14.15 3.98
CA TRP A 64 20.96 -14.78 2.68
C TRP A 64 21.58 -13.79 1.68
N ARG A 65 21.05 -12.56 1.60
CA ARG A 65 21.63 -11.51 0.75
C ARG A 65 23.08 -11.21 1.15
N MET A 66 23.39 -11.02 2.43
CA MET A 66 24.77 -10.75 2.85
C MET A 66 25.77 -11.84 2.42
N GLN A 67 25.39 -13.12 2.51
CA GLN A 67 26.25 -14.22 2.07
C GLN A 67 26.37 -14.28 0.54
N PHE A 68 25.24 -14.24 -0.17
CA PHE A 68 25.22 -14.38 -1.63
C PHE A 68 25.83 -13.17 -2.34
N LEU A 69 25.58 -11.95 -1.84
CA LEU A 69 26.16 -10.71 -2.39
C LEU A 69 27.68 -10.70 -2.18
N ARG A 70 28.18 -11.19 -1.03
CA ARG A 70 29.63 -11.35 -0.80
C ARG A 70 30.24 -12.39 -1.75
N GLU A 71 29.59 -13.52 -1.95
CA GLU A 71 30.04 -14.59 -2.86
C GLU A 71 30.02 -14.17 -4.33
N LYS A 72 29.05 -13.35 -4.74
CA LYS A 72 28.94 -12.81 -6.10
C LYS A 72 29.76 -11.54 -6.34
N GLN A 73 30.56 -11.09 -5.36
CA GLN A 73 31.24 -9.80 -5.37
C GLN A 73 30.32 -8.61 -5.70
N PHE A 74 29.04 -8.71 -5.34
CA PHE A 74 28.08 -7.66 -5.54
C PHE A 74 28.37 -6.52 -4.55
N LYS A 75 28.77 -5.35 -5.08
CA LYS A 75 28.87 -4.12 -4.31
C LYS A 75 27.51 -3.44 -4.33
N GLN A 76 26.88 -3.32 -3.17
CA GLN A 76 25.67 -2.51 -3.03
C GLN A 76 26.07 -1.04 -3.21
N THR A 77 25.69 -0.45 -4.35
CA THR A 77 26.08 0.90 -4.77
C THR A 77 25.05 1.96 -4.41
N ILE A 78 24.00 1.63 -3.63
CA ILE A 78 22.96 2.61 -3.28
C ILE A 78 23.63 3.80 -2.57
N PRO A 79 23.75 4.96 -3.24
CA PRO A 79 24.45 6.09 -2.67
C PRO A 79 23.60 6.66 -1.54
N GLN A 80 24.28 7.24 -0.55
CA GLN A 80 23.63 8.06 0.46
C GLN A 80 22.89 9.21 -0.25
N ALA A 81 21.67 9.54 0.19
CA ALA A 81 20.96 10.71 -0.28
C ALA A 81 21.70 11.99 0.14
N ASP A 82 21.41 13.09 -0.55
CA ASP A 82 22.12 14.38 -0.37
C ASP A 82 22.04 14.94 1.06
N ASP A 83 21.00 14.59 1.80
CA ASP A 83 20.77 14.97 3.21
C ASP A 83 21.30 13.93 4.23
N GLY A 84 22.03 12.92 3.76
CA GLY A 84 22.76 11.98 4.60
C GLY A 84 22.01 10.70 5.00
N HIS A 85 20.75 10.51 4.60
CA HIS A 85 20.03 9.26 4.86
C HIS A 85 20.18 8.23 3.72
N TRP A 86 19.78 6.98 3.97
CA TRP A 86 19.66 5.95 2.92
C TRP A 86 18.19 5.73 2.57
N PRO A 87 17.78 5.97 1.32
CA PRO A 87 16.42 5.68 0.91
C PRO A 87 16.21 4.17 0.84
N ALA A 88 15.04 3.73 1.29
CA ALA A 88 14.69 2.31 1.33
C ALA A 88 13.20 2.14 1.06
N GLU A 89 12.86 1.06 0.38
CA GLU A 89 11.48 0.59 0.33
C GLU A 89 11.08 0.06 1.71
N ASN A 90 9.98 0.58 2.25
CA ASN A 90 9.35 0.07 3.47
C ASN A 90 7.93 -0.39 3.17
N ALA A 91 7.84 -1.39 2.28
CA ALA A 91 6.59 -1.99 1.83
C ALA A 91 6.35 -3.34 2.53
N GLY A 92 5.24 -3.99 2.20
CA GLY A 92 4.95 -5.36 2.62
C GLY A 92 3.53 -5.54 3.12
N LEU A 93 3.00 -4.60 3.91
CA LEU A 93 1.65 -4.67 4.44
C LEU A 93 0.60 -4.22 3.40
N LEU A 94 -0.44 -5.03 3.21
CA LEU A 94 -1.45 -4.83 2.16
C LEU A 94 -2.70 -4.07 2.64
N TYR A 95 -2.64 -3.44 3.81
CA TYR A 95 -3.77 -2.72 4.43
C TYR A 95 -3.48 -1.24 4.75
N PHE A 96 -2.42 -0.64 4.21
CA PHE A 96 -2.20 0.82 4.34
C PHE A 96 -2.78 1.63 3.19
N MET A 97 -2.53 1.19 1.95
CA MET A 97 -3.03 1.90 0.76
C MET A 97 -4.57 1.92 0.67
N PRO A 98 -5.30 0.80 0.88
CA PRO A 98 -6.76 0.83 0.77
C PRO A 98 -7.44 1.82 1.74
N PRO A 99 -7.09 1.87 3.04
CA PRO A 99 -7.60 2.91 3.93
C PRO A 99 -7.29 4.33 3.50
N LEU A 100 -6.07 4.60 2.99
CA LEU A 100 -5.73 5.92 2.47
C LEU A 100 -6.64 6.31 1.30
N VAL A 101 -6.90 5.40 0.36
CA VAL A 101 -7.85 5.62 -0.74
C VAL A 101 -9.26 5.89 -0.22
N ILE A 102 -9.73 5.13 0.77
CA ILE A 102 -11.03 5.34 1.41
C ILE A 102 -11.11 6.75 2.02
N CYS A 103 -10.12 7.18 2.80
CA CYS A 103 -10.07 8.51 3.39
C CYS A 103 -10.09 9.62 2.34
N LEU A 104 -9.27 9.50 1.29
CA LEU A 104 -9.21 10.49 0.22
C LEU A 104 -10.51 10.54 -0.59
N TYR A 105 -11.17 9.40 -0.78
CA TYR A 105 -12.47 9.31 -1.43
C TYR A 105 -13.55 10.03 -0.60
N ILE A 106 -13.69 9.68 0.68
CA ILE A 106 -14.71 10.27 1.57
C ILE A 106 -14.52 11.78 1.74
N THR A 107 -13.27 12.22 1.83
CA THR A 107 -12.95 13.65 2.00
C THR A 107 -13.01 14.45 0.69
N GLY A 108 -13.19 13.80 -0.47
CA GLY A 108 -13.22 14.47 -1.77
C GLY A 108 -11.85 14.86 -2.34
N HIS A 109 -10.76 14.42 -1.72
CA HIS A 109 -9.39 14.78 -2.10
C HIS A 109 -8.69 13.74 -2.99
N LEU A 110 -9.35 12.63 -3.36
CA LEU A 110 -8.74 11.58 -4.17
C LEU A 110 -8.11 12.13 -5.46
N ASN A 111 -8.82 13.03 -6.16
CA ASN A 111 -8.33 13.60 -7.41
C ASN A 111 -7.28 14.70 -7.24
N SER A 112 -7.23 15.36 -6.09
CA SER A 112 -6.25 16.42 -5.81
C SER A 112 -4.93 15.87 -5.28
N VAL A 113 -4.98 14.76 -4.53
CA VAL A 113 -3.80 14.11 -3.95
C VAL A 113 -3.22 13.05 -4.91
N PHE A 114 -4.06 12.24 -5.55
CA PHE A 114 -3.59 11.22 -6.51
C PHE A 114 -3.78 11.67 -7.95
N SER A 115 -2.65 11.93 -8.62
CA SER A 115 -2.61 12.03 -10.08
C SER A 115 -3.05 10.72 -10.75
N ALA A 116 -3.32 10.76 -12.05
CA ALA A 116 -3.67 9.55 -12.81
C ALA A 116 -2.60 8.44 -12.67
N GLU A 117 -1.32 8.84 -12.65
CA GLU A 117 -0.21 7.89 -12.49
C GLU A 117 -0.17 7.27 -11.10
N HIS A 118 -0.46 8.03 -10.02
CA HIS A 118 -0.57 7.44 -8.67
C HIS A 118 -1.63 6.33 -8.63
N ARG A 119 -2.78 6.55 -9.27
CA ARG A 119 -3.87 5.56 -9.31
C ARG A 119 -3.49 4.34 -10.13
N LYS A 120 -2.91 4.56 -11.31
CA LYS A 120 -2.39 3.51 -12.19
C LYS A 120 -1.38 2.62 -11.45
N GLU A 121 -0.44 3.22 -10.73
CA GLU A 121 0.55 2.47 -9.96
C GLU A 121 -0.02 1.79 -8.73
N THR A 122 -0.99 2.40 -8.05
CA THR A 122 -1.70 1.76 -6.93
C THR A 122 -2.44 0.52 -7.41
N LEU A 123 -3.16 0.62 -8.54
CA LEU A 123 -3.82 -0.52 -9.18
C LEU A 123 -2.81 -1.58 -9.59
N ARG A 124 -1.71 -1.20 -10.26
CA ARG A 124 -0.64 -2.13 -10.64
C ARG A 124 -0.09 -2.89 -9.43
N TYR A 125 0.17 -2.19 -8.32
CA TYR A 125 0.63 -2.82 -7.09
C TYR A 125 -0.37 -3.85 -6.55
N LEU A 126 -1.67 -3.55 -6.56
CA LEU A 126 -2.70 -4.51 -6.16
C LEU A 126 -2.73 -5.73 -7.09
N TYR A 127 -2.66 -5.54 -8.40
CA TYR A 127 -2.64 -6.63 -9.37
C TYR A 127 -1.44 -7.55 -9.21
N CYS A 128 -0.27 -6.97 -8.94
CA CYS A 128 0.95 -7.75 -8.74
C CYS A 128 0.88 -8.64 -7.49
N HIS A 129 0.12 -8.25 -6.47
CA HIS A 129 0.08 -8.94 -5.19
C HIS A 129 -1.25 -9.68 -4.93
N GLN A 130 -2.11 -9.80 -5.96
CA GLN A 130 -3.27 -10.69 -5.89
C GLN A 130 -2.77 -12.13 -5.93
N ASN A 131 -3.14 -12.93 -4.94
CA ASN A 131 -2.84 -14.36 -4.90
C ASN A 131 -3.60 -15.10 -6.01
N GLU A 132 -3.14 -16.31 -6.37
CA GLU A 132 -3.75 -17.13 -7.43
C GLU A 132 -5.23 -17.47 -7.16
N ASP A 133 -5.62 -17.55 -5.88
CA ASP A 133 -7.00 -17.78 -5.45
C ASP A 133 -7.91 -16.54 -5.64
N GLY A 134 -7.34 -15.38 -5.98
CA GLY A 134 -8.05 -14.13 -6.21
C GLY A 134 -8.08 -13.19 -5.00
N GLY A 135 -7.50 -13.57 -3.86
CA GLY A 135 -7.47 -12.75 -2.64
C GLY A 135 -6.14 -12.01 -2.40
N TRP A 136 -6.05 -11.37 -1.24
CA TRP A 136 -4.85 -10.70 -0.73
C TRP A 136 -4.63 -11.03 0.75
N GLY A 137 -3.37 -11.26 1.12
CA GLY A 137 -2.99 -11.51 2.51
C GLY A 137 -2.76 -10.25 3.33
N LEU A 138 -2.46 -10.41 4.62
CA LEU A 138 -2.09 -9.30 5.52
C LEU A 138 -0.81 -8.59 5.05
N HIS A 139 0.08 -9.35 4.42
CA HIS A 139 1.29 -8.88 3.78
C HIS A 139 1.48 -9.59 2.43
N ILE A 140 2.42 -9.10 1.61
CA ILE A 140 2.68 -9.56 0.24
C ILE A 140 3.03 -11.06 0.13
N GLU A 141 3.49 -11.69 1.21
CA GLU A 141 3.80 -13.12 1.24
C GLU A 141 2.65 -13.99 1.77
N GLY A 142 1.67 -13.37 2.44
CA GLY A 142 0.64 -14.07 3.20
C GLY A 142 -0.48 -14.64 2.35
N ASP A 143 -1.15 -15.65 2.90
CA ASP A 143 -2.37 -16.22 2.34
C ASP A 143 -3.52 -15.22 2.38
N SER A 144 -4.46 -15.39 1.46
CA SER A 144 -5.61 -14.51 1.31
C SER A 144 -6.46 -14.43 2.59
N THR A 145 -6.82 -13.21 2.97
CA THR A 145 -7.66 -12.95 4.15
C THR A 145 -8.89 -12.14 3.77
N MET A 146 -9.97 -12.28 4.55
CA MET A 146 -11.18 -11.48 4.35
C MET A 146 -10.89 -9.98 4.46
N PHE A 147 -10.02 -9.60 5.40
CA PHE A 147 -9.64 -8.20 5.64
C PHE A 147 -9.02 -7.55 4.41
N CYS A 148 -7.86 -8.07 3.98
CA CYS A 148 -7.13 -7.46 2.87
C CYS A 148 -7.81 -7.68 1.53
N THR A 149 -8.50 -8.81 1.31
CA THR A 149 -9.23 -9.03 0.06
C THR A 149 -10.41 -8.06 -0.09
N THR A 150 -11.18 -7.83 0.98
CA THR A 150 -12.29 -6.87 0.95
C THR A 150 -11.77 -5.45 0.72
N LEU A 151 -10.72 -5.05 1.44
CA LEU A 151 -10.12 -3.73 1.30
C LEU A 151 -9.50 -3.50 -0.08
N SER A 152 -8.76 -4.47 -0.62
CA SER A 152 -8.18 -4.39 -1.97
C SER A 152 -9.26 -4.30 -3.05
N TYR A 153 -10.34 -5.08 -2.93
CA TYR A 153 -11.50 -4.97 -3.82
C TYR A 153 -12.09 -3.55 -3.80
N ILE A 154 -12.39 -3.02 -2.61
CA ILE A 154 -12.92 -1.67 -2.45
C ILE A 154 -11.96 -0.63 -3.02
N CYS A 155 -10.66 -0.75 -2.76
CA CYS A 155 -9.64 0.16 -3.28
C CYS A 155 -9.69 0.23 -4.81
N MET A 156 -9.70 -0.92 -5.49
CA MET A 156 -9.83 -0.96 -6.96
C MET A 156 -11.12 -0.28 -7.44
N ARG A 157 -12.25 -0.55 -6.76
CA ARG A 157 -13.56 0.04 -7.09
C ARG A 157 -13.56 1.57 -6.95
N LEU A 158 -12.95 2.10 -5.88
CA LEU A 158 -12.85 3.54 -5.66
C LEU A 158 -11.87 4.23 -6.61
N LEU A 159 -10.86 3.50 -7.12
CA LEU A 159 -9.92 3.98 -8.13
C LEU A 159 -10.46 3.91 -9.56
N GLY A 160 -11.67 3.39 -9.75
CA GLY A 160 -12.41 3.44 -11.01
C GLY A 160 -12.58 2.10 -11.73
N GLU A 161 -12.00 1.01 -11.23
CA GLU A 161 -12.22 -0.32 -11.82
C GLU A 161 -13.66 -0.77 -11.64
N GLY A 162 -14.27 -1.34 -12.69
CA GLY A 162 -15.61 -1.93 -12.66
C GLY A 162 -15.73 -3.14 -11.72
N PRO A 163 -16.96 -3.59 -11.36
CA PRO A 163 -17.12 -4.80 -10.57
C PRO A 163 -16.52 -6.02 -11.31
N ASP A 164 -16.61 -6.04 -12.63
CA ASP A 164 -16.00 -7.06 -13.48
C ASP A 164 -14.68 -6.60 -14.13
N GLY A 165 -14.10 -5.52 -13.60
CA GLY A 165 -12.89 -4.88 -14.10
C GLY A 165 -11.60 -5.37 -13.43
N GLY A 166 -10.55 -4.57 -13.59
CA GLY A 166 -9.19 -4.88 -13.18
C GLY A 166 -8.45 -5.78 -14.16
N LEU A 167 -7.12 -5.69 -14.11
CA LEU A 167 -6.24 -6.54 -14.91
C LEU A 167 -6.51 -8.02 -14.61
N ASP A 168 -6.58 -8.87 -15.64
CA ASP A 168 -6.91 -10.29 -15.54
C ASP A 168 -8.19 -10.60 -14.74
N GLY A 169 -9.18 -9.69 -14.76
CA GLY A 169 -10.45 -9.85 -14.03
C GLY A 169 -10.27 -9.81 -12.51
N ALA A 170 -9.30 -9.05 -12.01
CA ALA A 170 -8.95 -8.99 -10.59
C ALA A 170 -10.17 -8.72 -9.69
N CYS A 171 -11.08 -7.81 -10.07
CA CYS A 171 -12.26 -7.50 -9.26
C CYS A 171 -13.25 -8.68 -9.23
N THR A 172 -13.43 -9.39 -10.34
CA THR A 172 -14.29 -10.58 -10.41
C THR A 172 -13.77 -11.70 -9.51
N LYS A 173 -12.46 -11.98 -9.56
CA LYS A 173 -11.81 -12.99 -8.73
C LYS A 173 -11.89 -12.64 -7.25
N ALA A 174 -11.60 -11.39 -6.90
CA ALA A 174 -11.71 -10.89 -5.54
C ALA A 174 -13.14 -11.02 -4.99
N ARG A 175 -14.14 -10.60 -5.78
CA ARG A 175 -15.55 -10.70 -5.38
C ARG A 175 -15.96 -12.15 -5.20
N LYS A 176 -15.57 -13.05 -6.11
CA LYS A 176 -15.81 -14.49 -5.96
C LYS A 176 -15.19 -15.02 -4.68
N TRP A 177 -13.91 -14.73 -4.43
CA TRP A 177 -13.22 -15.15 -3.22
C TRP A 177 -13.95 -14.67 -1.96
N ILE A 178 -14.35 -13.39 -1.90
CA ILE A 178 -15.11 -12.83 -0.77
C ILE A 178 -16.42 -13.58 -0.54
N LEU A 179 -17.19 -13.83 -1.60
CA LEU A 179 -18.48 -14.52 -1.50
C LEU A 179 -18.32 -15.97 -1.04
N ASP A 180 -17.30 -16.67 -1.53
CA ASP A 180 -17.04 -18.07 -1.19
C ASP A 180 -16.54 -18.25 0.26
N HIS A 181 -15.97 -17.20 0.88
CA HIS A 181 -15.34 -17.26 2.21
C HIS A 181 -16.14 -16.56 3.32
N GLY A 182 -17.47 -16.52 3.21
CA GLY A 182 -18.35 -15.99 4.26
C GLY A 182 -18.69 -14.51 4.12
N THR A 183 -18.42 -13.91 2.96
CA THR A 183 -18.73 -12.51 2.62
C THR A 183 -17.99 -11.47 3.46
N ALA A 184 -18.18 -10.19 3.14
CA ALA A 184 -17.57 -9.09 3.89
C ALA A 184 -18.01 -9.03 5.37
N THR A 185 -19.05 -9.75 5.80
CA THR A 185 -19.46 -9.81 7.21
C THR A 185 -18.45 -10.58 8.09
N ALA A 186 -17.64 -11.46 7.50
CA ALA A 186 -16.57 -12.20 8.16
C ALA A 186 -15.30 -11.36 8.40
N ASN A 187 -15.32 -10.06 8.08
CA ASN A 187 -14.21 -9.15 8.36
C ASN A 187 -13.86 -9.09 9.86
N PRO A 188 -12.56 -8.97 10.23
CA PRO A 188 -12.17 -8.65 11.59
C PRO A 188 -12.58 -7.22 11.96
N SER A 189 -12.44 -6.85 13.24
CA SER A 189 -12.88 -5.55 13.78
C SER A 189 -12.40 -4.35 12.95
N TRP A 190 -11.13 -4.31 12.56
CA TRP A 190 -10.59 -3.23 11.73
C TRP A 190 -11.23 -3.16 10.34
N GLY A 191 -11.51 -4.31 9.73
CA GLY A 191 -12.23 -4.37 8.46
C GLY A 191 -13.63 -3.78 8.60
N LYS A 192 -14.38 -4.21 9.61
CA LYS A 192 -15.73 -3.69 9.89
C LYS A 192 -15.71 -2.18 10.13
N THR A 193 -14.75 -1.68 10.90
CA THR A 193 -14.57 -0.22 11.11
C THR A 193 -14.39 0.52 9.79
N TRP A 194 -13.51 0.05 8.89
CA TRP A 194 -13.32 0.70 7.59
C TRP A 194 -14.55 0.63 6.69
N LEU A 195 -15.29 -0.47 6.71
CA LEU A 195 -16.56 -0.59 5.97
C LEU A 195 -17.62 0.37 6.52
N SER A 196 -17.68 0.55 7.84
CA SER A 196 -18.58 1.53 8.48
C SER A 196 -18.18 2.97 8.21
N ILE A 197 -16.87 3.29 8.22
CA ILE A 197 -16.35 4.60 7.82
C ILE A 197 -16.75 4.93 6.38
N LEU A 198 -16.65 3.96 5.46
CA LEU A 198 -17.07 4.12 4.07
C LEU A 198 -18.60 4.19 3.89
N GLY A 199 -19.38 3.81 4.90
CA GLY A 199 -20.84 3.81 4.84
C GLY A 199 -21.44 2.60 4.11
N VAL A 200 -20.69 1.51 3.96
CA VAL A 200 -21.16 0.26 3.34
C VAL A 200 -21.48 -0.84 4.35
N SER A 201 -21.35 -0.55 5.64
CA SER A 201 -21.75 -1.41 6.75
C SER A 201 -22.27 -0.56 7.91
N GLU A 202 -23.30 -1.03 8.60
CA GLU A 202 -23.82 -0.37 9.80
C GLU A 202 -22.77 -0.37 10.93
N TRP A 203 -22.64 0.75 11.65
CA TRP A 203 -21.75 0.86 12.81
C TRP A 203 -22.12 -0.11 13.93
N ALA A 204 -23.40 -0.47 14.05
CA ALA A 204 -23.91 -1.45 15.01
C ALA A 204 -23.34 -2.87 14.79
N GLY A 205 -22.74 -3.16 13.64
CA GLY A 205 -22.06 -4.43 13.35
C GLY A 205 -20.63 -4.55 13.91
N SER A 206 -20.10 -3.45 14.45
CA SER A 206 -18.74 -3.36 15.01
C SER A 206 -18.77 -3.34 16.54
N ASN A 207 -17.78 -3.97 17.18
CA ASN A 207 -17.60 -3.81 18.62
C ASN A 207 -17.28 -2.33 18.94
N PRO A 208 -17.88 -1.76 20.00
CA PRO A 208 -17.63 -0.37 20.34
C PRO A 208 -16.16 -0.15 20.72
N MET A 209 -15.62 0.99 20.31
CA MET A 209 -14.33 1.53 20.77
C MET A 209 -14.63 2.78 21.61
N PRO A 210 -15.00 2.62 22.90
CA PRO A 210 -15.53 3.73 23.69
C PRO A 210 -14.43 4.77 23.97
N PRO A 211 -14.61 6.03 23.55
CA PRO A 211 -13.66 7.10 23.82
C PRO A 211 -13.54 7.42 25.32
N GLU A 212 -14.49 6.99 26.14
CA GLU A 212 -14.50 7.17 27.59
C GLU A 212 -13.29 6.54 28.29
N PHE A 213 -12.60 5.57 27.66
CA PHE A 213 -11.33 5.05 28.16
C PHE A 213 -10.25 6.13 28.32
N TRP A 214 -10.32 7.24 27.59
CA TRP A 214 -9.38 8.36 27.74
C TRP A 214 -9.70 9.28 28.94
N ILE A 215 -10.85 9.10 29.59
CA ILE A 215 -11.31 9.93 30.72
C ILE A 215 -11.03 9.27 32.07
N ILE A 216 -10.80 7.95 32.09
CA ILE A 216 -10.57 7.23 33.35
C ILE A 216 -9.24 7.67 34.00
N PRO A 217 -9.10 7.59 35.33
CA PRO A 217 -7.84 7.93 35.98
C PRO A 217 -6.66 7.11 35.45
N SER A 218 -5.52 7.75 35.19
CA SER A 218 -4.33 7.12 34.60
C SER A 218 -3.70 6.01 35.44
N PHE A 219 -4.03 5.91 36.73
CA PHE A 219 -3.57 4.83 37.60
C PHE A 219 -4.35 3.51 37.38
N LEU A 220 -5.46 3.53 36.62
CA LEU A 220 -6.24 2.32 36.34
C LEU A 220 -5.63 1.54 35.17
N PRO A 221 -5.66 0.19 35.20
CA PRO A 221 -4.96 -0.67 34.23
C PRO A 221 -5.50 -0.61 32.80
N MET A 222 -6.64 0.03 32.58
CA MET A 222 -7.26 0.17 31.26
C MET A 222 -7.00 1.55 30.63
N HIS A 223 -6.31 2.46 31.33
CA HIS A 223 -6.05 3.79 30.81
C HIS A 223 -5.03 3.71 29.65
N PRO A 224 -5.26 4.39 28.52
CA PRO A 224 -4.38 4.30 27.35
C PRO A 224 -2.97 4.92 27.51
N GLY A 225 -2.69 5.66 28.58
CA GLY A 225 -1.46 6.46 28.75
C GLY A 225 -0.90 6.53 30.16
#